data_AF-E6QFI3-F1
#
_entry.id   AF-E6QFI3-F1
#
_cell.length_a   1.000
_cell.length_b   1.000
_cell.length_c   1.000
_cell.angle_alpha   90.00
_cell.angle_beta   90.00
_cell.angle_gamma   90.00
#
_symmetry.space_group_name_H-M   'P 1'
#
loop_
_entity.id
_entity.type
_entity.pdbx_description
1 polymer ?
#
loop_
_entity_poly.entity_id
_entity_poly.type
_entity_poly.pdbx_seq_one_letter_code
_entity_poly.pdbx_strand_id
1 'polypeptide(L)'
;MSTDFDQNTAWIRRAQTDMKAFVEGLASRLEGDMPGFVEVERKRDGLFAKTSHIEAITIHTDNNDYFLKQNGVHVSTVRAKTVRGVVLKHEDLPLSVWLESLVADLADLSGAMQGASNTLHDFLMG
;
A
#
# COMPACT_ATOMS: atom_id res chain seq x y z
N MET A 1 5.91 -14.22 -22.29
CA MET A 1 6.02 -13.56 -20.96
C MET A 1 4.61 -13.24 -20.53
N SER A 2 3.94 -14.18 -19.85
CA SER A 2 2.51 -14.10 -19.47
C SER A 2 2.27 -14.49 -17.99
N THR A 3 3.32 -14.51 -17.18
CA THR A 3 3.24 -14.84 -15.76
C THR A 3 2.79 -13.66 -14.90
N ASP A 4 3.22 -12.42 -15.22
CA ASP A 4 2.83 -11.22 -14.47
C ASP A 4 1.31 -11.01 -14.38
N PHE A 5 0.56 -11.22 -15.47
CA PHE A 5 -0.89 -10.95 -15.50
C PHE A 5 -1.71 -11.99 -14.70
N ASP A 6 -1.33 -13.28 -14.79
CA ASP A 6 -1.98 -14.34 -14.02
C ASP A 6 -1.63 -14.25 -12.53
N GLN A 7 -0.39 -13.85 -12.20
CA GLN A 7 0.07 -13.62 -10.83
C GLN A 7 -0.60 -12.41 -10.19
N ASN A 8 -0.77 -11.32 -10.95
CA ASN A 8 -1.53 -10.16 -10.48
C ASN A 8 -2.96 -10.53 -10.09
N THR A 9 -3.58 -11.43 -10.85
CA THR A 9 -4.96 -11.83 -10.62
C THR A 9 -5.14 -12.65 -9.33
N ALA A 10 -4.13 -13.43 -8.93
CA ALA A 10 -4.21 -14.31 -7.76
C ALA A 10 -4.32 -13.54 -6.44
N TRP A 11 -3.44 -12.55 -6.23
CA TRP A 11 -3.48 -11.73 -5.01
C TRP A 11 -4.68 -10.79 -5.01
N ILE A 12 -5.13 -10.28 -6.17
CA ILE A 12 -6.34 -9.45 -6.27
C ILE A 12 -7.57 -10.23 -5.77
N ARG A 13 -7.72 -11.49 -6.17
CA ARG A 13 -8.84 -12.34 -5.70
C ARG A 13 -8.75 -12.63 -4.20
N ARG A 14 -7.54 -12.83 -3.68
CA ARG A 14 -7.31 -13.01 -2.24
C ARG A 14 -7.65 -11.74 -1.45
N ALA A 15 -7.21 -10.57 -1.93
CA ALA A 15 -7.52 -9.27 -1.35
C ALA A 15 -9.02 -8.95 -1.44
N GLN A 16 -9.71 -9.35 -2.51
CA GLN A 16 -11.16 -9.22 -2.62
C GLN A 16 -11.92 -10.10 -1.62
N THR A 17 -11.35 -11.25 -1.24
CA THR A 17 -11.97 -12.17 -0.26
C THR A 17 -11.84 -11.65 1.17
N ASP A 18 -10.67 -11.08 1.51
CA ASP A 18 -10.43 -10.47 2.82
C ASP A 18 -9.54 -9.22 2.71
N MET A 19 -10.19 -8.10 2.37
CA MET A 19 -9.51 -6.82 2.15
C MET A 19 -8.91 -6.26 3.45
N LYS A 20 -9.57 -6.49 4.58
CA LYS A 20 -9.10 -6.00 5.88
C LYS A 20 -7.80 -6.70 6.29
N ALA A 21 -7.76 -8.03 6.21
CA ALA A 21 -6.54 -8.77 6.51
C ALA A 21 -5.41 -8.42 5.53
N PHE A 22 -5.75 -8.19 4.25
CA PHE A 22 -4.78 -7.74 3.25
C PHE A 22 -4.15 -6.39 3.61
N VAL A 23 -4.97 -5.37 3.92
CA VAL A 23 -4.48 -4.03 4.31
C VAL A 23 -3.69 -4.08 5.62
N GLU A 24 -4.11 -4.89 6.59
CA GLU A 24 -3.37 -5.09 7.84
C GLU A 24 -2.00 -5.76 7.61
N GLY A 25 -1.94 -6.78 6.76
CA GLY A 25 -0.68 -7.43 6.37
C GLY A 25 0.26 -6.50 5.64
N LEU A 26 -0.27 -5.74 4.67
CA LEU A 26 0.47 -4.75 3.91
C LEU A 26 1.06 -3.68 4.82
N ALA A 27 0.26 -3.09 5.70
CA ALA A 27 0.72 -2.05 6.62
C ALA A 27 1.78 -2.56 7.59
N SER A 28 1.57 -3.72 8.20
CA SER A 28 2.52 -4.33 9.14
C SER A 28 3.87 -4.56 8.47
N ARG A 29 3.85 -4.97 7.19
CA ARG A 29 5.07 -5.22 6.43
C ARG A 29 5.78 -3.92 6.02
N LEU A 30 5.03 -2.92 5.57
CA LEU A 30 5.57 -1.61 5.22
C LEU A 30 6.12 -0.85 6.44
N GLU A 31 5.43 -0.87 7.57
CA GLU A 31 5.92 -0.31 8.83
C GLU A 31 7.21 -1.00 9.31
N GLY A 32 7.31 -2.32 9.13
CA GLY A 32 8.47 -3.10 9.52
C GLY A 32 9.71 -2.79 8.68
N ASP A 33 9.53 -2.63 7.37
CA ASP A 33 10.64 -2.45 6.42
C ASP A 33 11.03 -0.97 6.21
N MET A 34 10.11 -0.02 6.43
CA MET A 34 10.34 1.42 6.21
C MET A 34 9.82 2.30 7.36
N PRO A 35 10.34 2.15 8.58
CA PRO A 35 9.94 2.98 9.71
C PRO A 35 10.24 4.46 9.42
N GLY A 36 9.21 5.30 9.51
CA GLY A 36 9.31 6.75 9.29
C GLY A 36 8.98 7.25 7.88
N PHE A 37 8.81 6.34 6.90
CA PHE A 37 8.30 6.68 5.55
C PHE A 37 6.85 6.25 5.36
N VAL A 38 6.32 5.46 6.30
CA VAL A 38 4.97 4.91 6.26
C VAL A 38 4.23 5.41 7.49
N GLU A 39 3.09 6.04 7.26
CA GLU A 39 2.15 6.46 8.30
C GLU A 39 0.90 5.58 8.23
N VAL A 40 0.58 4.92 9.33
CA VAL A 40 -0.61 4.06 9.42
C VAL A 40 -1.57 4.67 10.43
N GLU A 41 -2.73 5.11 9.93
CA GLU A 41 -3.82 5.56 10.76
C GLU A 41 -4.69 4.37 11.15
N ARG A 42 -4.72 4.06 12.45
CA ARG A 42 -5.55 3.00 13.01
C ARG A 42 -6.73 3.60 13.73
N LYS A 43 -7.95 3.25 13.30
CA LYS A 43 -9.19 3.65 13.95
C LYS A 43 -9.75 2.51 14.79
N ARG A 44 -10.26 2.85 15.97
CA ARG A 44 -11.03 1.91 16.80
C ARG A 44 -12.46 1.87 16.29
N ASP A 45 -13.03 0.67 16.20
CA ASP A 45 -14.42 0.45 15.74
C ASP A 45 -15.48 1.11 16.64
N GLY A 46 -15.09 1.57 17.84
CA GLY A 46 -15.94 2.34 18.75
C GLY A 46 -15.20 2.77 20.01
N LEU A 47 -15.87 3.55 20.87
CA LEU A 47 -15.30 4.10 22.11
C LEU A 47 -14.82 3.02 23.11
N PHE A 48 -15.33 1.78 22.98
CA PHE A 48 -15.02 0.63 23.85
C PHE A 48 -14.64 -0.65 23.08
N ALA A 49 -14.44 -0.56 21.76
CA ALA A 49 -14.06 -1.74 20.98
C ALA A 49 -12.60 -2.11 21.26
N LYS A 50 -12.34 -3.40 21.55
CA LYS A 50 -10.97 -3.95 21.61
C LYS A 50 -10.35 -4.13 20.22
N THR A 51 -11.15 -4.00 19.17
CA THR A 51 -10.71 -4.12 17.78
C THR A 51 -10.37 -2.73 17.21
N SER A 52 -9.18 -2.63 16.63
CA SER A 52 -8.75 -1.52 15.81
C SER A 52 -8.53 -2.03 14.39
N HIS A 53 -8.96 -1.26 13.40
CA HIS A 53 -8.67 -1.52 12.00
C HIS A 53 -7.83 -0.37 11.43
N ILE A 54 -7.20 -0.62 10.29
CA ILE A 54 -6.48 0.41 9.55
C ILE A 54 -7.51 1.22 8.77
N GLU A 55 -7.55 2.53 9.01
CA GLU A 55 -8.41 3.47 8.30
C GLU A 55 -7.66 4.06 7.10
N ALA A 56 -6.36 4.35 7.27
CA ALA A 56 -5.53 4.85 6.18
C ALA A 56 -4.07 4.40 6.30
N ILE A 57 -3.41 4.30 5.15
CA ILE A 57 -1.97 4.13 5.01
C ILE A 57 -1.49 5.24 4.08
N THR A 58 -0.49 5.98 4.52
CA THR A 58 0.24 6.94 3.69
C THR A 58 1.68 6.47 3.58
N ILE A 59 2.20 6.42 2.36
CA ILE A 59 3.59 6.02 2.09
C ILE A 59 4.25 7.16 1.32
N HIS A 60 5.28 7.70 1.91
CA HIS A 60 6.07 8.79 1.35
C HIS A 60 7.24 8.22 0.56
N THR A 61 7.33 8.59 -0.72
CA THR A 61 8.50 8.32 -1.56
C THR A 61 9.08 9.64 -2.09
N ASP A 62 10.25 9.60 -2.72
CA ASP A 62 10.92 10.83 -3.18
C ASP A 62 10.09 11.63 -4.21
N ASN A 63 9.33 10.93 -5.06
CA ASN A 63 8.61 11.53 -6.19
C ASN A 63 7.08 11.40 -6.12
N ASN A 64 6.58 10.49 -5.28
CA ASN A 64 5.15 10.20 -5.21
C ASN A 64 4.74 9.86 -3.76
N ASP A 65 3.62 10.40 -3.31
CA ASP A 65 2.98 9.96 -2.09
C ASP A 65 1.83 9.00 -2.44
N TYR A 66 1.77 7.89 -1.72
CA TYR A 66 0.80 6.83 -1.96
C TYR A 66 -0.15 6.76 -0.78
N PHE A 67 -1.45 6.97 -1.06
CA PHE A 67 -2.50 6.94 -0.05
C PHE A 67 -3.43 5.76 -0.30
N LEU A 68 -3.71 5.00 0.74
CA LEU A 68 -4.73 3.97 0.77
C LEU A 68 -5.67 4.28 1.91
N LYS A 69 -6.97 4.38 1.62
CA LYS A 69 -8.02 4.57 2.63
C LYS A 69 -8.97 3.39 2.61
N GLN A 70 -9.23 2.83 3.78
CA GLN A 70 -10.19 1.75 3.96
C GLN A 70 -11.49 2.30 4.57
N ASN A 71 -12.57 2.19 3.82
CA ASN A 71 -13.92 2.56 4.22
C ASN A 71 -14.77 1.29 4.33
N GLY A 72 -14.65 0.58 5.45
CA GLY A 72 -15.31 -0.71 5.68
C GLY A 72 -14.82 -1.79 4.70
N VAL A 73 -15.66 -2.18 3.75
CA VAL A 73 -15.34 -3.20 2.72
C VAL A 73 -14.69 -2.57 1.49
N HIS A 74 -14.83 -1.25 1.31
CA HIS A 74 -14.27 -0.56 0.16
C HIS A 74 -12.87 0.00 0.47
N VAL A 75 -11.97 -0.08 -0.49
CA VAL A 75 -10.65 0.54 -0.43
C VAL A 75 -10.53 1.52 -1.56
N SER A 76 -10.10 2.74 -1.22
CA SER A 76 -9.83 3.81 -2.17
C SER A 76 -8.33 4.10 -2.14
N THR A 77 -7.71 4.06 -3.31
CA THR A 77 -6.27 4.26 -3.48
C THR A 77 -6.00 5.48 -4.33
N VAL A 78 -5.10 6.34 -3.86
CA VAL A 78 -4.72 7.58 -4.51
C VAL A 78 -3.21 7.64 -4.59
N ARG A 79 -2.68 8.04 -5.74
CA ARG A 79 -1.28 8.44 -5.89
C ARG A 79 -1.23 9.94 -6.06
N ALA A 80 -0.49 10.61 -5.19
CA ALA A 80 -0.16 12.01 -5.35
C ALA A 80 1.25 12.13 -5.91
N LYS A 81 1.41 12.81 -7.04
CA LYS A 81 2.75 13.09 -7.58
C LYS A 81 3.34 14.29 -6.87
N THR A 82 4.48 14.11 -6.23
CA THR A 82 5.16 15.14 -5.42
C THR A 82 6.51 15.46 -6.04
N VAL A 83 6.75 16.71 -6.42
CA VAL A 83 8.04 17.13 -6.98
C VAL A 83 8.62 18.22 -6.09
N ARG A 84 9.78 17.95 -5.50
CA ARG A 84 10.48 18.87 -4.56
C ARG A 84 9.60 19.31 -3.39
N GLY A 85 8.77 18.41 -2.86
CA GLY A 85 7.87 18.69 -1.73
C GLY A 85 6.57 19.42 -2.10
N VAL A 86 6.27 19.61 -3.39
CA VAL A 86 4.99 20.17 -3.85
C VAL A 86 4.15 19.09 -4.51
N VAL A 87 2.95 18.86 -3.99
CA VAL A 87 1.97 17.95 -4.59
C VAL A 87 1.42 18.59 -5.87
N LEU A 88 1.67 17.93 -7.01
CA LEU A 88 1.27 18.42 -8.34
C LEU A 88 -0.10 17.91 -8.75
N LYS A 89 -0.40 16.64 -8.46
CA LYS A 89 -1.62 15.97 -8.92
C LYS A 89 -1.96 14.82 -8.00
N HIS A 90 -3.23 14.71 -7.61
CA HIS A 90 -3.80 13.50 -7.04
C HIS A 90 -4.45 12.68 -8.16
N GLU A 91 -4.22 11.39 -8.17
CA GLU A 91 -4.75 10.46 -9.14
C GLU A 91 -5.35 9.26 -8.41
N ASP A 92 -6.67 9.12 -8.50
CA ASP A 92 -7.35 7.92 -8.03
C ASP A 92 -6.96 6.75 -8.94
N LEU A 93 -6.39 5.71 -8.35
CA LEU A 93 -5.92 4.53 -9.06
C LEU A 93 -6.65 3.31 -8.53
N PRO A 94 -6.92 2.29 -9.36
CA PRO A 94 -7.26 0.97 -8.89
C PRO A 94 -6.14 0.42 -7.98
N LEU A 95 -6.50 -0.33 -6.94
CA LEU A 95 -5.55 -0.91 -5.97
C LEU A 95 -4.40 -1.67 -6.63
N SER A 96 -4.66 -2.40 -7.72
CA SER A 96 -3.63 -3.11 -8.48
C SER A 96 -2.59 -2.18 -9.09
N VAL A 97 -3.04 -1.16 -9.81
CA VAL A 97 -2.17 -0.17 -10.45
C VAL A 97 -1.41 0.65 -9.40
N TRP A 98 -2.05 0.94 -8.27
CA TRP A 98 -1.43 1.62 -7.14
C TRP A 98 -0.29 0.79 -6.53
N LEU A 99 -0.51 -0.51 -6.30
CA LEU A 99 0.51 -1.41 -5.75
C LEU A 99 1.67 -1.64 -6.71
N GLU A 100 1.40 -1.84 -8.00
CA GLU A 100 2.43 -1.95 -9.03
C GLU A 100 3.31 -0.71 -9.07
N SER A 101 2.69 0.47 -9.05
CA SER A 101 3.40 1.75 -9.06
C SER A 101 4.24 1.93 -7.79
N LEU A 102 3.71 1.54 -6.63
CA LEU A 102 4.44 1.55 -5.37
C LEU A 102 5.66 0.63 -5.42
N VAL A 103 5.51 -0.63 -5.85
CA VAL A 103 6.63 -1.57 -5.96
C VAL A 103 7.71 -1.02 -6.90
N ALA A 104 7.32 -0.46 -8.05
CA ALA A 104 8.26 0.14 -8.97
C ALA A 104 9.02 1.32 -8.35
N ASP A 105 8.30 2.25 -7.69
CA ASP A 105 8.93 3.41 -7.04
C ASP A 105 9.83 3.01 -5.86
N LEU A 106 9.43 2.01 -5.07
CA LEU A 106 10.25 1.47 -3.98
C LEU A 106 11.50 0.76 -4.50
N ALA A 107 11.42 0.09 -5.65
CA ALA A 107 12.57 -0.55 -6.30
C ALA A 107 13.56 0.47 -6.87
N ASP A 108 13.06 1.60 -7.37
CA ASP A 108 13.87 2.69 -7.93
C ASP A 108 14.59 3.52 -6.84
N LEU A 109 14.10 3.49 -5.60
CA LEU A 109 14.73 4.15 -4.44
C LEU A 109 15.96 3.38 -3.96
N SER A 110 17.14 3.96 -4.17
CA SER A 110 18.43 3.31 -3.94
C SER A 110 18.65 2.82 -2.49
N GLY A 111 18.96 1.53 -2.33
CA GLY A 111 19.67 0.95 -1.19
C GLY A 111 18.82 0.60 0.03
N ALA A 112 18.06 1.55 0.58
CA ALA A 112 17.31 1.33 1.83
C ALA A 112 15.90 0.74 1.61
N MET A 113 15.25 1.08 0.49
CA MET A 113 13.85 0.69 0.19
C MET A 113 13.75 -0.55 -0.71
N GLN A 114 14.89 -1.04 -1.22
CA GLN A 114 14.97 -2.28 -1.99
C GLN A 114 14.46 -3.50 -1.20
N GLY A 115 14.70 -3.52 0.12
CA GLY A 115 14.17 -4.54 1.03
C GLY A 115 12.64 -4.53 1.07
N ALA A 116 12.04 -3.35 1.23
CA ALA A 116 10.59 -3.16 1.26
C ALA A 116 9.92 -3.55 -0.07
N SER A 117 10.53 -3.19 -1.20
CA SER A 117 10.06 -3.62 -2.53
C SER A 117 10.06 -5.13 -2.68
N ASN A 118 11.17 -5.80 -2.35
CA ASN A 118 11.29 -7.26 -2.47
C ASN A 118 10.32 -7.98 -1.55
N THR A 119 10.23 -7.51 -0.32
CA THR A 119 9.26 -7.95 0.67
C THR A 119 7.81 -7.83 0.17
N LEU A 120 7.45 -6.69 -0.40
CA LEU A 120 6.10 -6.45 -0.89
C LEU A 120 5.82 -7.36 -2.07
N HIS A 121 6.79 -7.50 -2.98
CA HIS A 121 6.71 -8.44 -4.08
C HIS A 121 6.50 -9.89 -3.60
N ASP A 122 7.27 -10.36 -2.62
CA ASP A 122 7.11 -11.68 -2.01
C ASP A 122 5.72 -11.85 -1.36
N PHE A 123 5.23 -10.82 -0.67
CA PHE A 123 3.89 -10.82 -0.07
C PHE A 123 2.78 -10.93 -1.13
N LEU A 124 2.96 -10.30 -2.30
CA LEU A 124 2.02 -10.39 -3.41
C LEU A 124 2.10 -11.73 -4.16
N MET A 125 3.24 -12.43 -4.04
CA MET A 125 3.49 -13.70 -4.74
C MET A 125 3.17 -14.95 -3.89
N GLY A 126 3.06 -14.82 -2.56
CA GLY A 126 2.76 -15.91 -1.61
C GLY A 126 1.28 -16.16 -1.35
#